data_AF-V2WPY6-F1
#
_entry.id   AF-V2WPY6-F1
#
_cell.length_a   1.000
_cell.length_b   1.000
_cell.length_c   1.000
_cell.angle_alpha   90.00
_cell.angle_beta   90.00
_cell.angle_gamma   90.00
#
_symmetry.space_group_name_H-M   'P 1'
#
loop_
_entity.id
_entity.type
_entity.pdbx_description
1 polymer ?
#
loop_
_entity_poly.entity_id
_entity_poly.type
_entity_poly.pdbx_seq_one_letter_code
_entity_poly.pdbx_strand_id
1 'polypeptide(L)'
;MSWIASSTDEFKSMFFKAFSYFDEHRTIYSFRIVDNEESEFLFKVRRTSWPLEERKTEWDQQCPSKPHIWYDRVNVNHSHHVECLVHLTLMSRGYERVVTHCPDCGKKHQEIFRLLSLDAWETIINPLIHEVNGRVENKS
;
A
#
# COMPACT_ATOMS: atom_id res chain seq x y z
N MET A 1 -11.63 -30.37 -2.52
CA MET A 1 -10.30 -29.74 -2.53
C MET A 1 -10.18 -28.82 -3.75
N SER A 2 -10.59 -27.55 -3.63
CA SER A 2 -10.47 -26.56 -4.72
C SER A 2 -10.42 -25.13 -4.17
N TRP A 3 -9.51 -24.88 -3.22
CA TRP A 3 -9.27 -23.53 -2.67
C TRP A 3 -7.99 -22.89 -3.23
N ILE A 4 -7.10 -23.70 -3.82
CA ILE A 4 -5.81 -23.22 -4.36
C ILE A 4 -5.98 -22.56 -5.74
N ALA A 5 -6.99 -22.95 -6.52
CA ALA A 5 -7.20 -22.40 -7.86
C ALA A 5 -7.68 -20.93 -7.84
N SER A 6 -8.55 -20.55 -6.89
CA SER A 6 -9.11 -19.18 -6.87
C SER A 6 -8.09 -18.12 -6.50
N SER A 7 -7.14 -18.44 -5.60
CA SER A 7 -6.09 -17.51 -5.20
C SER A 7 -5.06 -17.28 -6.32
N THR A 8 -4.76 -18.32 -7.13
CA THR A 8 -3.86 -18.17 -8.27
C THR A 8 -4.44 -17.33 -9.41
N ASP A 9 -5.76 -17.36 -9.61
CA ASP A 9 -6.41 -16.58 -10.66
C ASP A 9 -6.60 -15.11 -10.26
N GLU A 10 -6.90 -14.81 -8.99
CA GLU A 10 -6.83 -13.44 -8.46
C GLU A 10 -5.40 -12.89 -8.53
N PHE A 11 -4.40 -13.70 -8.19
CA PHE A 11 -2.99 -13.34 -8.28
C PHE A 11 -2.56 -13.03 -9.72
N LYS A 12 -2.95 -13.87 -10.68
CA LYS A 12 -2.69 -13.63 -12.12
C LYS A 12 -3.40 -12.37 -12.61
N SER A 13 -4.65 -12.15 -12.23
CA SER A 13 -5.41 -10.95 -12.60
C SER A 13 -4.79 -9.68 -12.05
N MET A 14 -4.31 -9.69 -10.79
CA MET A 14 -3.51 -8.61 -10.22
C MET A 14 -2.21 -8.40 -11.01
N PHE A 15 -1.50 -9.48 -11.34
CA PHE A 15 -0.28 -9.44 -12.15
C PHE A 15 -0.53 -8.80 -13.52
N PHE A 16 -1.53 -9.25 -14.28
CA PHE A 16 -1.81 -8.71 -15.62
C PHE A 16 -2.29 -7.26 -15.60
N LYS A 17 -3.04 -6.84 -14.56
CA LYS A 17 -3.36 -5.42 -14.36
C LYS A 17 -2.10 -4.61 -14.04
N ALA A 18 -1.16 -5.17 -13.27
CA ALA A 18 0.11 -4.52 -12.91
C ALA A 18 0.88 -4.04 -14.15
N PHE A 19 0.87 -4.83 -15.23
CA PHE A 19 1.56 -4.56 -16.50
C PHE A 19 0.76 -3.70 -17.50
N SER A 20 -0.43 -3.18 -17.17
CA SER A 20 -1.23 -2.43 -18.16
C SER A 20 -0.65 -1.04 -18.47
N TYR A 21 -0.85 -0.60 -19.71
CA TYR A 21 -0.35 0.62 -20.39
C TYR A 21 -0.67 1.98 -19.72
N PHE A 22 -1.26 1.99 -18.52
CA PHE A 22 -1.60 3.18 -17.73
C PHE A 22 -0.56 3.51 -16.64
N ASP A 23 0.63 2.90 -16.73
CA ASP A 23 1.70 3.07 -15.76
C ASP A 23 2.46 4.38 -16.02
N GLU A 24 1.78 5.50 -15.76
CA GLU A 24 2.35 6.85 -15.86
C GLU A 24 3.25 7.17 -14.64
N HIS A 25 4.19 8.10 -14.83
CA HIS A 25 4.96 8.71 -13.75
C HIS A 25 4.02 9.27 -12.68
N ARG A 26 4.09 8.69 -11.49
CA ARG A 26 3.18 9.00 -10.39
C ARG A 26 3.96 8.89 -9.08
N THR A 27 3.23 8.98 -7.99
CA THR A 27 3.82 8.89 -6.66
C THR A 27 3.21 7.75 -5.87
N ILE A 28 4.03 7.09 -5.07
CA ILE A 28 3.57 6.21 -3.99
C ILE A 28 3.65 7.01 -2.69
N TYR A 29 2.60 6.91 -1.88
CA TYR A 29 2.51 7.55 -0.59
C TYR A 29 2.14 6.52 0.48
N SER A 30 2.42 6.87 1.72
CA SER A 30 2.03 6.08 2.88
C SER A 30 1.52 6.98 4.00
N PHE A 31 0.63 6.44 4.82
CA PHE A 31 0.32 7.01 6.13
C PHE A 31 0.08 5.91 7.14
N ARG A 32 0.35 6.23 8.41
CA ARG A 32 0.04 5.36 9.54
C ARG A 32 -1.29 5.74 10.14
N ILE A 33 -2.15 4.75 10.39
CA ILE A 33 -3.36 4.91 11.19
C ILE A 33 -2.95 4.79 12.66
N VAL A 34 -3.26 5.81 13.46
CA VAL A 34 -3.00 5.81 14.90
C VAL A 34 -4.12 5.06 15.58
N ASP A 35 -3.78 3.91 16.15
CA ASP A 35 -4.65 3.09 16.97
C ASP A 35 -4.04 2.94 18.36
N ASN A 36 -4.79 3.31 19.40
CA ASN A 36 -4.26 3.39 20.77
C ASN A 36 -4.15 2.01 21.45
N GLU A 37 -4.71 0.95 20.84
CA GLU A 37 -4.88 -0.35 21.48
C GLU A 37 -3.94 -1.45 20.98
N GLU A 38 -3.10 -1.19 19.98
CA GLU A 38 -2.28 -2.25 19.36
C GLU A 38 -0.77 -2.10 19.61
N SER A 39 -0.12 -3.24 19.87
CA SER A 39 1.34 -3.38 19.88
C SER A 39 1.98 -3.30 18.47
N GLU A 40 1.14 -3.12 17.45
CA GLU A 40 1.49 -3.10 16.04
C GLU A 40 0.97 -1.83 15.39
N PHE A 41 1.59 -1.44 14.29
CA PHE A 41 1.30 -0.21 13.58
C PHE A 41 0.70 -0.50 12.20
N LEU A 42 -0.40 0.18 11.90
CA LEU A 42 -1.12 0.02 10.64
C LEU A 42 -0.66 1.05 9.62
N PHE A 43 -0.01 0.60 8.55
CA PHE A 43 0.45 1.46 7.46
C PHE A 43 -0.36 1.20 6.20
N LYS A 44 -0.91 2.26 5.60
CA LYS A 44 -1.54 2.18 4.29
C LYS A 44 -0.55 2.62 3.22
N VAL A 45 -0.32 1.79 2.20
CA VAL A 45 0.61 2.07 1.10
C VAL A 45 -0.15 2.11 -0.21
N ARG A 46 -0.17 3.25 -0.92
CA ARG A 46 -0.91 3.42 -2.19
C ARG A 46 -0.17 4.28 -3.21
N ARG A 47 -0.55 4.19 -4.48
CA ARG A 47 -0.23 5.19 -5.51
C ARG A 47 -1.26 6.33 -5.58
N THR A 48 -0.83 7.48 -6.10
CA THR A 48 -1.69 8.58 -6.53
C THR A 48 -1.07 9.36 -7.69
N SER A 49 -1.91 9.82 -8.63
CA SER A 49 -1.56 10.90 -9.58
C SER A 49 -2.05 12.27 -9.15
N TRP A 50 -2.83 12.32 -8.07
CA TRP A 50 -3.43 13.53 -7.54
C TRP A 50 -2.51 14.10 -6.45
N PRO A 51 -2.55 15.42 -6.19
CA PRO A 51 -1.86 16.03 -5.06
C PRO A 51 -2.14 15.29 -3.75
N LEU A 52 -1.13 15.19 -2.88
CA LEU A 52 -1.26 14.42 -1.63
C LEU A 52 -2.37 15.00 -0.76
N GLU A 53 -2.50 16.33 -0.69
CA GLU A 53 -3.54 17.01 0.08
C GLU A 53 -4.96 16.58 -0.32
N GLU A 54 -5.22 16.37 -1.61
CA GLU A 54 -6.52 15.88 -2.08
C GLU A 54 -6.78 14.45 -1.61
N ARG A 55 -5.73 13.60 -1.54
CA ARG A 55 -5.82 12.26 -0.97
C ARG A 55 -6.01 12.27 0.55
N LYS A 56 -5.45 13.27 1.25
CA LYS A 56 -5.73 13.47 2.67
C LYS A 56 -7.21 13.78 2.88
N THR A 57 -7.73 14.77 2.17
CA THR A 57 -9.15 15.15 2.25
C THR A 57 -10.08 13.99 1.87
N GLU A 58 -9.77 13.24 0.82
CA GLU A 58 -10.56 12.07 0.42
C GLU A 58 -10.56 11.00 1.52
N TRP A 59 -9.41 10.73 2.13
CA TRP A 59 -9.32 9.79 3.24
C TRP A 59 -10.15 10.26 4.45
N ASP A 60 -10.04 11.53 4.82
CA ASP A 60 -10.78 12.13 5.95
C ASP A 60 -12.28 12.01 5.74
N GLN A 61 -12.75 12.22 4.51
CA GLN A 61 -14.15 12.00 4.14
C GLN A 61 -14.54 10.52 4.16
N GLN A 62 -13.62 9.63 3.82
CA GLN A 62 -13.90 8.20 3.78
C GLN A 62 -13.95 7.57 5.18
N CYS A 63 -13.06 7.99 6.08
CA CYS A 63 -12.88 7.45 7.42
C CYS A 63 -12.28 8.52 8.35
N PRO A 64 -13.12 9.35 8.99
CA PRO A 64 -12.66 10.42 9.88
C PRO A 64 -12.28 9.92 11.28
N SER A 65 -12.46 8.63 11.56
CA SER A 65 -12.55 8.13 12.93
C SER A 65 -11.21 7.92 13.63
N LYS A 66 -10.13 7.72 12.88
CA LYS A 66 -8.79 7.47 13.44
C LYS A 66 -7.80 8.53 12.99
N PRO A 67 -7.05 9.16 13.91
CA PRO A 67 -5.94 10.03 13.55
C PRO A 67 -4.93 9.30 12.68
N HIS A 68 -4.24 10.03 11.82
CA HIS A 68 -3.37 9.45 10.82
C HIS A 68 -2.16 10.36 10.56
N ILE A 69 -0.99 9.74 10.49
CA ILE A 69 0.29 10.42 10.27
C ILE A 69 0.73 10.15 8.85
N TRP A 70 0.77 11.20 8.04
CA TRP A 70 1.18 11.13 6.65
C TRP A 70 2.68 11.23 6.51
N TYR A 71 3.22 10.41 5.62
CA TYR A 71 4.62 10.45 5.25
C TYR A 71 4.80 11.06 3.86
N ASP A 72 6.05 11.37 3.52
CA ASP A 72 6.41 11.90 2.22
C ASP A 72 6.08 10.96 1.07
N ARG A 73 5.96 11.53 -0.13
CA ARG A 73 5.69 10.79 -1.36
C ARG A 73 6.98 10.41 -2.07
N VAL A 74 6.99 9.25 -2.70
CA VAL A 74 8.09 8.78 -3.53
C VAL A 74 7.67 8.81 -4.99
N ASN A 75 8.41 9.56 -5.81
CA ASN A 75 8.20 9.58 -7.27
C ASN A 75 8.69 8.26 -7.86
N VAL A 76 7.88 7.64 -8.71
CA VAL A 76 8.17 6.36 -9.36
C VAL A 76 7.67 6.39 -10.80
N ASN A 77 8.41 5.73 -11.70
CA ASN A 77 8.08 5.76 -13.14
C ASN A 77 6.91 4.84 -13.47
N HIS A 78 6.79 3.75 -12.72
CA HIS A 78 5.85 2.66 -12.96
C HIS A 78 5.02 2.41 -11.69
N SER A 79 4.28 3.42 -11.24
CA SER A 79 3.64 3.42 -9.91
C SER A 79 2.73 2.24 -9.62
N HIS A 80 2.02 1.75 -10.63
CA HIS A 80 1.11 0.63 -10.46
C HIS A 80 1.89 -0.67 -10.28
N HIS A 81 2.91 -0.89 -11.11
CA HIS A 81 3.78 -2.06 -10.99
C HIS A 81 4.60 -2.02 -9.69
N VAL A 82 5.16 -0.86 -9.34
CA VAL A 82 5.93 -0.68 -8.10
C VAL A 82 5.04 -0.87 -6.88
N GLU A 83 3.84 -0.29 -6.81
CA GLU A 83 2.90 -0.52 -5.70
C GLU A 83 2.59 -2.01 -5.53
N CYS A 84 2.25 -2.70 -6.63
CA CYS A 84 1.96 -4.13 -6.59
C CYS A 84 3.14 -4.95 -6.06
N LEU A 85 4.35 -4.68 -6.55
CA LEU A 85 5.56 -5.38 -6.11
C LEU A 85 5.93 -5.06 -4.66
N VAL A 86 5.70 -3.82 -4.20
CA VAL A 86 5.88 -3.43 -2.80
C VAL A 86 4.93 -4.23 -1.91
N HIS A 87 3.64 -4.29 -2.26
CA HIS A 87 2.64 -5.07 -1.50
C HIS A 87 3.02 -6.56 -1.45
N LEU A 88 3.38 -7.15 -2.59
CA LEU A 88 3.81 -8.55 -2.66
C LEU A 88 5.07 -8.81 -1.84
N THR A 89 6.04 -7.89 -1.89
CA THR A 89 7.28 -8.02 -1.13
C THR A 89 7.02 -7.93 0.37
N LEU A 90 6.16 -7.00 0.82
CA LEU A 90 5.73 -6.93 2.21
C LEU A 90 5.09 -8.24 2.68
N MET A 91 4.16 -8.79 1.88
CA MET A 91 3.53 -10.08 2.19
C MET A 91 4.56 -11.22 2.23
N SER A 92 5.51 -11.26 1.31
CA SER A 92 6.57 -12.29 1.29
C SER A 92 7.53 -12.21 2.48
N ARG A 93 7.70 -11.01 3.06
CA ARG A 93 8.48 -10.77 4.29
C ARG A 93 7.70 -11.10 5.56
N GLY A 94 6.44 -11.56 5.43
CA GLY A 94 5.59 -11.98 6.54
C GLY A 94 4.74 -10.87 7.14
N TYR A 95 4.72 -9.66 6.56
CA TYR A 95 3.84 -8.60 7.05
C TYR A 95 2.39 -8.88 6.63
N GLU A 96 1.49 -8.90 7.61
CA GLU A 96 0.09 -9.16 7.37
C GLU A 96 -0.56 -7.99 6.62
N ARG A 97 -1.25 -8.30 5.53
CA ARG A 97 -2.14 -7.35 4.85
C ARG A 97 -3.51 -7.41 5.51
N VAL A 98 -3.86 -6.34 6.23
CA VAL A 98 -5.13 -6.23 6.95
C VAL A 98 -6.26 -5.98 5.98
N VAL A 99 -7.29 -6.82 6.08
CA VAL A 99 -8.51 -6.75 5.27
C VAL A 99 -9.72 -6.84 6.20
N THR A 100 -9.96 -5.75 6.94
CA THR A 100 -11.02 -5.67 7.95
C THR A 100 -12.01 -4.54 7.64
N HIS A 101 -13.23 -4.69 8.15
CA HIS A 101 -14.19 -3.60 8.16
C HIS A 101 -13.79 -2.62 9.26
N CYS A 102 -13.72 -1.34 8.93
CA CYS A 102 -13.58 -0.30 9.94
C CYS A 102 -14.85 -0.29 10.80
N PRO A 103 -14.73 -0.39 12.13
CA PRO A 103 -15.88 -0.35 13.02
C PRO A 103 -16.61 1.00 12.96
N ASP A 104 -15.90 2.09 12.65
CA ASP A 104 -16.45 3.44 12.69
C ASP A 104 -17.12 3.86 11.38
N CYS A 105 -16.47 3.62 10.24
CA CYS A 105 -17.02 4.01 8.94
C CYS A 105 -17.72 2.87 8.19
N GLY A 106 -17.67 1.63 8.69
CA GLY A 106 -18.29 0.45 8.09
C GLY A 106 -17.66 -0.01 6.77
N LYS A 107 -16.68 0.72 6.22
CA LYS A 107 -16.02 0.39 4.96
C LYS A 107 -14.93 -0.64 5.17
N LYS A 108 -14.74 -1.49 4.16
CA LYS A 108 -13.61 -2.43 4.09
C LYS A 108 -12.37 -1.70 3.59
N HIS A 109 -11.46 -1.35 4.49
CA HIS A 109 -10.18 -0.76 4.09
C HIS A 109 -9.25 -1.85 3.56
N GLN A 110 -8.53 -1.52 2.49
CA GLN A 110 -7.56 -2.41 1.84
C GLN A 110 -6.17 -1.76 1.82
N GLU A 111 -5.16 -2.55 1.48
CA GLU A 111 -3.76 -2.08 1.33
C GLU A 111 -3.19 -1.51 2.64
N ILE A 112 -3.72 -1.96 3.77
CA ILE A 112 -3.18 -1.70 5.10
C ILE A 112 -2.29 -2.89 5.47
N PHE A 113 -1.14 -2.62 6.06
CA PHE A 113 -0.18 -3.62 6.52
C PHE A 113 0.08 -3.43 8.01
N ARG A 114 0.17 -4.53 8.77
CA ARG A 114 0.64 -4.55 10.15
C ARG A 114 2.17 -4.62 10.16
N LEU A 115 2.80 -3.64 10.81
CA LEU A 115 4.25 -3.59 11.02
C LEU A 115 4.58 -3.39 12.50
N LEU A 116 5.71 -3.94 12.94
CA LEU A 116 6.11 -3.96 14.36
C LEU A 116 6.89 -2.71 14.80
N SER A 117 7.08 -1.72 13.91
CA SER A 117 7.88 -0.54 14.19
C SER A 117 7.14 0.75 13.86
N LEU A 118 7.27 1.74 14.74
CA LEU A 118 6.76 3.09 14.57
C LEU A 118 7.41 3.79 13.36
N ASP A 119 8.70 3.49 13.16
CA ASP A 119 9.58 4.05 12.13
C ASP A 119 9.62 3.15 10.89
N ALA A 120 8.59 2.32 10.68
CA ALA A 120 8.55 1.39 9.56
C ALA A 120 8.43 2.09 8.20
N TRP A 121 8.00 3.36 8.17
CA TRP A 121 8.10 4.17 6.96
C TRP A 121 9.57 4.33 6.55
N GLU A 122 10.41 4.84 7.46
CA GLU A 122 11.81 5.16 7.23
C GLU A 122 12.67 3.92 7.03
N THR A 123 12.35 2.85 7.76
CA THR A 123 13.20 1.65 7.84
C THR A 123 12.78 0.52 6.89
N ILE A 124 11.50 0.46 6.47
CA ILE A 124 10.96 -0.65 5.69
C ILE A 124 10.29 -0.17 4.41
N ILE A 125 9.25 0.65 4.50
CA ILE A 125 8.37 0.95 3.37
C ILE A 125 9.08 1.85 2.35
N ASN A 126 9.64 2.98 2.78
CA ASN A 126 10.31 3.92 1.87
C ASN A 126 11.53 3.29 1.17
N PRO A 127 12.47 2.63 1.89
CA PRO A 127 13.57 1.91 1.25
C PRO A 127 13.09 0.84 0.26
N LEU A 128 12.02 0.11 0.60
CA LEU A 128 11.46 -0.91 -0.28
C LEU A 128 10.87 -0.32 -1.57
N ILE A 129 10.20 0.84 -1.50
CA ILE A 129 9.69 1.52 -2.70
C ILE A 129 10.85 1.88 -3.63
N HIS A 130 11.94 2.44 -3.11
CA HIS A 130 13.13 2.76 -3.90
C HIS A 130 13.82 1.52 -4.49
N GLU A 131 13.98 0.45 -3.68
CA GLU A 131 14.54 -0.83 -4.10
C GLU A 131 13.74 -1.43 -5.28
N VAL A 132 12.42 -1.46 -5.16
CA VAL A 132 11.52 -2.00 -6.18
C VAL A 132 11.53 -1.10 -7.41
N ASN A 133 11.44 0.23 -7.26
CA ASN A 133 11.46 1.15 -8.40
C ASN A 133 12.73 1.00 -9.24
N GLY A 134 13.90 0.96 -8.59
CA GLY A 134 15.17 0.75 -9.30
C GLY A 134 15.25 -0.61 -10.00
N ARG A 135 14.65 -1.67 -9.45
CA ARG A 135 14.57 -2.98 -10.13
C ARG A 135 13.65 -2.98 -11.34
N VAL A 136 12.56 -2.22 -11.28
CA VAL A 136 11.64 -2.08 -12.43
C VAL A 136 12.34 -1.28 -13.53
N GLU A 137 12.97 -0.15 -13.21
CA GLU A 137 13.70 0.68 -14.17
C GLU A 137 14.83 -0.06 -14.89
N ASN A 138 15.59 -0.89 -14.19
CA ASN A 138 16.71 -1.65 -14.79
C ASN A 138 16.26 -2.83 -15.69
N LYS A 139 14.96 -3.13 -15.74
CA LYS A 139 14.39 -4.21 -16.56
C LYS A 139 13.59 -3.68 -17.75
N SER A 140 13.38 -2.36 -17.83
CA SER A 140 12.62 -1.68 -18.87
C SER A 140 13.47 -1.32 -20.08
#